data_AF-W4HCN6-F1
#
_entry.id   AF-W4HCN6-F1
#
_cell.length_a   1.000
_cell.length_b   1.000
_cell.length_c   1.000
_cell.angle_alpha   90.00
_cell.angle_beta   90.00
_cell.angle_gamma   90.00
#
_symmetry.space_group_name_H-M   'P 1'
#
loop_
_entity.id
_entity.type
_entity.pdbx_description
1 polymer ?
#
loop_
_entity_poly.entity_id
_entity_poly.type
_entity_poly.pdbx_seq_one_letter_code
_entity_poly.pdbx_strand_id
1 'polypeptide(L)'
;MASSNRIAAYLIDGQIVQSMAATYFRSYAASDIEGYVAAFRRDGFVVIDDVLTSDECIASCAEIWDYLERDGKVHRDDAASWGNDSWPREVCRNGGFVGRFPFWKRMKKLEPTFLNKQPQSWRNRQNEVVYTAFANILEADQLWVSIDRYGVMRPGKVAHELLESAVEATEPNKNLDWTTKDEWLHWDLSPFHFGTSAAGFLPNEELGHVREQYGGVRVQGLIALRDCPVESGGFHCVPGFTDDRFFNWAKDHEHSYGSLPEVAARNFIEVPKDDPMRREITRVPMKAGSLLIWNSQLPHGNFPNNGVDFRMVQYVKMIPTKDKEFLPAMKLSTFDRTAWFPADFTPSKLGAKLLGLDEW
;
A
#
# COMPACT_ATOMS: atom_id res chain seq x y z
N MET A 1 0.61 -19.64 -29.93
CA MET A 1 -0.73 -20.12 -30.32
C MET A 1 -1.56 -20.28 -29.05
N ALA A 2 -2.64 -19.50 -28.96
CA ALA A 2 -3.71 -19.51 -27.94
C ALA A 2 -3.30 -19.56 -26.46
N SER A 3 -3.13 -18.38 -25.84
CA SER A 3 -3.31 -18.18 -24.40
C SER A 3 -4.79 -18.37 -24.07
N SER A 4 -5.15 -19.48 -23.42
CA SER A 4 -6.52 -19.75 -22.99
C SER A 4 -6.88 -18.85 -21.81
N ASN A 5 -7.70 -17.83 -22.06
CA ASN A 5 -8.51 -17.16 -21.04
C ASN A 5 -9.37 -18.22 -20.34
N ARG A 6 -9.03 -18.63 -19.11
CA ARG A 6 -9.98 -19.34 -18.25
C ARG A 6 -10.92 -18.31 -17.64
N ILE A 7 -12.00 -18.04 -18.35
CA ILE A 7 -13.18 -17.35 -17.84
C ILE A 7 -13.84 -18.31 -16.84
N ALA A 8 -13.78 -18.00 -15.55
CA ALA A 8 -14.58 -18.69 -14.55
C ALA A 8 -16.03 -18.18 -14.68
N ALA A 9 -16.86 -18.92 -15.41
CA ALA A 9 -18.30 -18.68 -15.43
C ALA A 9 -18.92 -19.23 -14.14
N TYR A 10 -19.61 -18.38 -13.38
CA TYR A 10 -20.44 -18.80 -12.26
C TYR A 10 -21.89 -18.93 -12.73
N LEU A 11 -22.57 -20.00 -12.31
CA LEU A 11 -23.98 -20.25 -12.56
C LEU A 11 -24.80 -19.62 -11.43
N ILE A 12 -25.69 -18.69 -11.76
CA ILE A 12 -26.81 -18.25 -10.92
C ILE A 12 -28.07 -18.48 -11.75
N ASP A 13 -29.03 -19.25 -11.22
CA ASP A 13 -30.34 -19.55 -11.85
C ASP A 13 -30.32 -20.07 -13.30
N GLY A 14 -29.32 -20.88 -13.66
CA GLY A 14 -29.29 -21.56 -14.95
C GLY A 14 -29.08 -20.65 -16.17
N GLN A 15 -28.71 -19.38 -15.97
CA GLN A 15 -28.33 -18.48 -17.05
C GLN A 15 -26.81 -18.27 -17.06
N ILE A 16 -26.21 -18.34 -18.25
CA ILE A 16 -24.81 -17.99 -18.48
C ILE A 16 -24.70 -16.47 -18.34
N VAL A 17 -24.23 -15.98 -17.20
CA VAL A 17 -23.85 -14.58 -17.04
C VAL A 17 -22.50 -14.41 -17.74
N GLN A 18 -22.47 -13.69 -18.88
CA GLN A 18 -21.20 -13.19 -19.41
C GLN A 18 -20.52 -12.34 -18.32
N SER A 19 -19.32 -12.73 -17.90
CA SER A 19 -18.51 -11.92 -16.99
C SER A 19 -18.36 -10.53 -17.58
N MET A 20 -18.89 -9.50 -16.93
CA MET A 20 -18.55 -8.11 -17.25
C MET A 20 -17.02 -8.02 -17.18
N ALA A 21 -16.37 -7.59 -18.27
CA ALA A 21 -14.92 -7.42 -18.27
C ALA A 21 -14.55 -6.48 -17.12
N ALA A 22 -13.61 -6.91 -16.25
CA ALA A 22 -13.16 -6.10 -15.13
C ALA A 22 -12.71 -4.73 -15.65
N THR A 23 -13.34 -3.67 -15.17
CA THR A 23 -13.01 -2.30 -15.57
C THR A 23 -11.97 -1.76 -14.60
N TYR A 24 -10.74 -1.61 -15.09
CA TYR A 24 -9.63 -1.02 -14.34
C TYR A 24 -9.56 0.50 -14.56
N PHE A 25 -8.90 1.20 -13.65
CA PHE A 25 -8.65 2.63 -13.78
C PHE A 25 -7.69 2.87 -14.95
N ARG A 26 -7.73 4.08 -15.52
CA ARG A 26 -6.80 4.46 -16.58
C ARG A 26 -5.36 4.32 -16.09
N SER A 27 -4.59 3.48 -16.78
CA SER A 27 -3.18 3.22 -16.53
C SER A 27 -2.32 3.62 -17.73
N TYR A 28 -1.01 3.63 -17.52
CA TYR A 28 0.01 3.93 -18.52
C TYR A 28 1.00 2.78 -18.59
N ALA A 29 1.50 2.45 -19.77
CA ALA A 29 2.58 1.48 -19.88
C ALA A 29 3.84 2.02 -19.20
N ALA A 30 4.68 1.16 -18.63
CA ALA A 30 5.95 1.57 -18.03
C ALA A 30 6.91 2.29 -19.02
N SER A 31 6.72 2.09 -20.33
CA SER A 31 7.44 2.79 -21.40
C SER A 31 6.90 4.20 -21.71
N ASP A 32 5.68 4.54 -21.28
CA ASP A 32 5.04 5.83 -21.55
C ASP A 32 5.38 6.87 -20.47
N ILE A 33 6.66 7.23 -20.41
CA ILE A 33 7.20 8.14 -19.39
C ILE A 33 6.49 9.48 -19.40
N GLU A 34 6.34 10.08 -20.58
CA GLU A 34 5.67 11.38 -20.72
C GLU A 34 4.21 11.30 -20.25
N GLY A 35 3.50 10.24 -20.62
CA GLY A 35 2.11 10.03 -20.23
C GLY A 35 1.92 9.89 -18.73
N TYR A 36 2.69 9.03 -18.06
CA TYR A 36 2.50 8.83 -16.62
C TYR A 36 3.00 10.00 -15.78
N VAL A 37 4.08 10.69 -16.19
CA VAL A 37 4.55 11.91 -15.50
C VAL A 37 3.51 13.02 -15.64
N ALA A 38 2.96 13.22 -16.85
CA ALA A 38 1.91 14.22 -17.06
C ALA A 38 0.64 13.90 -16.26
N ALA A 39 0.26 12.62 -16.16
CA ALA A 39 -0.87 12.20 -15.34
C ALA A 39 -0.65 12.46 -13.85
N PHE A 40 0.52 12.11 -13.32
CA PHE A 40 0.87 12.36 -11.93
C PHE A 40 0.85 13.86 -11.59
N ARG A 41 1.40 14.72 -12.47
CA ARG A 41 1.38 16.18 -12.27
C ARG A 41 -0.04 16.75 -12.29
N ARG A 42 -0.94 16.19 -13.10
CA ARG A 42 -2.33 16.64 -13.20
C ARG A 42 -3.19 16.17 -12.02
N ASP A 43 -3.09 14.88 -11.70
CA ASP A 43 -4.05 14.22 -10.81
C ASP A 43 -3.49 13.98 -9.41
N GLY A 44 -2.18 14.20 -9.19
CA GLY A 44 -1.49 13.89 -7.94
C GLY A 44 -1.24 12.40 -7.73
N PHE A 45 -1.61 11.53 -8.67
CA PHE A 45 -1.31 10.10 -8.67
C PHE A 45 -1.25 9.53 -10.09
N VAL A 46 -0.69 8.32 -10.22
CA VAL A 46 -0.71 7.58 -11.48
C VAL A 46 -0.64 6.07 -11.25
N VAL A 47 -1.27 5.30 -12.14
CA VAL A 47 -1.14 3.84 -12.25
C VAL A 47 -0.29 3.50 -13.47
N ILE A 48 0.75 2.69 -13.26
CA ILE A 48 1.70 2.25 -14.28
C ILE A 48 1.58 0.72 -14.40
N ASP A 49 1.11 0.24 -15.54
CA ASP A 49 0.93 -1.18 -15.83
C ASP A 49 2.28 -1.87 -16.14
N ASP A 50 2.30 -3.19 -16.00
CA ASP A 50 3.39 -4.08 -16.40
C ASP A 50 4.75 -3.78 -15.72
N VAL A 51 4.70 -3.37 -14.45
CA VAL A 51 5.92 -3.11 -13.65
C VAL A 51 6.49 -4.38 -13.02
N LEU A 52 5.62 -5.30 -12.60
CA LEU A 52 6.01 -6.67 -12.25
C LEU A 52 5.43 -7.68 -13.25
N THR A 53 6.19 -8.74 -13.48
CA THR A 53 5.73 -9.92 -14.22
C THR A 53 4.72 -10.73 -13.41
N SER A 54 4.00 -11.63 -14.10
CA SER A 54 3.10 -12.59 -13.46
C SER A 54 3.83 -13.48 -12.44
N ASP A 55 5.06 -13.91 -12.74
CA ASP A 55 5.83 -14.78 -11.85
C ASP A 55 6.27 -14.04 -10.57
N GLU A 56 6.67 -12.77 -10.69
CA GLU A 56 6.98 -11.92 -9.54
C GLU A 56 5.74 -11.67 -8.67
N CYS A 57 4.57 -11.48 -9.28
CA CYS A 57 3.30 -11.36 -8.56
C CYS A 57 2.95 -12.65 -7.81
N ILE A 58 3.05 -13.81 -8.48
CA ILE A 58 2.80 -15.13 -7.88
C ILE A 58 3.74 -15.37 -6.69
N ALA A 59 5.04 -15.10 -6.85
CA ALA A 59 6.03 -15.25 -5.78
C ALA A 59 5.72 -14.32 -4.59
N SER A 60 5.31 -13.08 -4.86
CA SER A 60 4.95 -12.13 -3.79
C SER A 60 3.67 -12.57 -3.05
N CYS A 61 2.67 -13.09 -3.75
CA CYS A 61 1.48 -13.68 -3.15
C CYS A 61 1.80 -14.93 -2.33
N ALA A 62 2.74 -15.77 -2.77
CA ALA A 62 3.19 -16.93 -2.01
C ALA A 62 3.78 -16.51 -0.65
N GLU A 63 4.60 -15.46 -0.61
CA GLU A 63 5.16 -14.93 0.65
C GLU A 63 4.10 -14.38 1.62
N ILE A 64 3.02 -13.81 1.08
CA ILE A 64 1.87 -13.39 1.91
C ILE A 64 1.21 -14.63 2.51
N TRP A 65 1.00 -15.69 1.73
CA TRP A 65 0.42 -16.92 2.25
C TRP A 65 1.33 -17.64 3.24
N ASP A 66 2.64 -17.70 2.99
CA ASP A 66 3.62 -18.27 3.93
C ASP A 66 3.55 -17.57 5.29
N TYR A 67 3.31 -16.26 5.29
CA TYR A 67 3.07 -15.49 6.50
C TYR A 67 1.75 -15.85 7.19
N LEU A 68 0.67 -15.97 6.42
CA LEU A 68 -0.68 -16.23 6.93
C LEU A 68 -0.80 -17.66 7.49
N GLU A 69 -0.19 -18.64 6.83
CA GLU A 69 -0.27 -20.07 7.16
C GLU A 69 0.77 -20.50 8.21
N ARG A 70 1.67 -19.61 8.63
CA ARG A 70 2.83 -19.93 9.49
C ARG A 70 2.51 -20.65 10.80
N ASP A 71 1.31 -20.40 11.35
CA ASP A 71 0.87 -20.96 12.64
C ASP A 71 -0.06 -22.18 12.45
N GLY A 72 -0.31 -22.60 11.19
CA GLY A 72 -1.12 -23.76 10.83
C GLY A 72 -2.63 -23.59 11.06
N LYS A 73 -3.11 -22.38 11.35
CA LYS A 73 -4.53 -22.08 11.63
C LYS A 73 -5.31 -21.54 10.44
N VAL A 74 -4.59 -20.98 9.47
CA VAL A 74 -5.13 -20.45 8.23
C VAL A 74 -4.68 -21.37 7.12
N HIS A 75 -5.58 -21.68 6.20
CA HIS A 75 -5.33 -22.49 5.02
C HIS A 75 -5.88 -21.74 3.79
N ARG A 76 -5.04 -21.52 2.78
CA ARG A 76 -5.41 -20.73 1.60
C ARG A 76 -6.56 -21.32 0.77
N ASP A 77 -6.82 -22.61 0.91
CA ASP A 77 -7.85 -23.36 0.18
C ASP A 77 -9.10 -23.64 1.04
N ASP A 78 -9.16 -23.12 2.27
CA ASP A 78 -10.30 -23.29 3.18
C ASP A 78 -10.74 -21.95 3.77
N ALA A 79 -11.82 -21.40 3.22
CA ALA A 79 -12.39 -20.13 3.64
C ALA A 79 -12.86 -20.10 5.09
N ALA A 80 -13.28 -21.24 5.66
CA ALA A 80 -13.72 -21.33 7.05
C ALA A 80 -12.55 -21.04 8.02
N SER A 81 -11.31 -21.25 7.58
CA SER A 81 -10.10 -20.95 8.34
C SER A 81 -9.76 -19.45 8.41
N TRP A 82 -10.43 -18.57 7.65
CA TRP A 82 -10.08 -17.13 7.56
C TRP A 82 -10.75 -16.26 8.64
N GLY A 83 -11.43 -16.89 9.60
CA GLY A 83 -12.09 -16.24 10.73
C GLY A 83 -11.13 -15.43 11.62
N ASN A 84 -11.68 -14.48 12.37
CA ASN A 84 -10.91 -13.53 13.19
C ASN A 84 -10.05 -14.18 14.29
N ASP A 85 -10.37 -15.41 14.71
CA ASP A 85 -9.64 -16.16 15.73
C ASP A 85 -8.44 -16.95 15.16
N SER A 86 -8.52 -17.33 13.89
CA SER A 86 -7.44 -18.00 13.15
C SER A 86 -6.50 -16.99 12.49
N TRP A 87 -7.02 -15.84 12.06
CA TRP A 87 -6.25 -14.82 11.35
C TRP A 87 -5.09 -14.27 12.22
N PRO A 88 -3.86 -14.13 11.69
CA PRO A 88 -2.73 -13.66 12.50
C PRO A 88 -2.98 -12.27 13.08
N ARG A 89 -2.74 -12.12 14.39
CA ARG A 89 -3.08 -10.90 15.15
C ARG A 89 -2.27 -9.67 14.73
N GLU A 90 -1.10 -9.88 14.15
CA GLU A 90 -0.24 -8.83 13.62
C GLU A 90 -0.73 -8.29 12.26
N VAL A 91 -1.69 -8.96 11.61
CA VAL A 91 -2.35 -8.40 10.43
C VAL A 91 -3.42 -7.43 10.91
N CYS A 92 -3.37 -6.19 10.43
CA CYS A 92 -4.38 -5.19 10.74
C CYS A 92 -5.74 -5.65 10.22
N ARG A 93 -6.67 -6.01 11.13
CA ARG A 93 -7.95 -6.65 10.78
C ARG A 93 -8.76 -5.90 9.72
N ASN A 94 -8.73 -4.56 9.75
CA ASN A 94 -9.55 -3.70 8.90
C ASN A 94 -8.71 -2.86 7.92
N GLY A 95 -7.38 -2.96 7.94
CA GLY A 95 -6.47 -2.22 7.04
C GLY A 95 -5.57 -3.12 6.21
N GLY A 96 -5.57 -4.43 6.50
CA GLY A 96 -4.87 -5.46 5.76
C GLY A 96 -3.35 -5.49 5.89
N PHE A 97 -2.74 -4.56 6.63
CA PHE A 97 -1.28 -4.51 6.72
C PHE A 97 -0.69 -5.74 7.43
N VAL A 98 0.24 -6.43 6.77
CA VAL A 98 0.83 -7.71 7.20
C VAL A 98 2.02 -7.51 8.13
N GLY A 99 2.02 -8.10 9.32
CA GLY A 99 3.16 -8.05 10.23
C GLY A 99 3.31 -6.72 11.00
N ARG A 100 4.28 -6.67 11.92
CA ARG A 100 4.49 -5.46 12.73
C ARG A 100 5.02 -4.32 11.86
N PHE A 101 4.49 -3.12 12.10
CA PHE A 101 4.89 -1.92 11.37
C PHE A 101 6.40 -1.63 11.55
N PRO A 102 7.18 -1.41 10.46
CA PRO A 102 8.61 -1.19 10.53
C PRO A 102 8.98 0.22 11.02
N PHE A 103 8.50 0.57 12.21
CA PHE A 103 8.80 1.84 12.87
C PHE A 103 10.09 1.71 13.68
N TRP A 104 11.18 2.21 13.13
CA TRP A 104 12.55 2.06 13.64
C TRP A 104 12.71 2.47 15.12
N LYS A 105 11.99 3.49 15.63
CA LYS A 105 12.07 3.87 17.07
C LYS A 105 11.70 2.72 18.00
N ARG A 106 10.93 1.77 17.48
CA ARG A 106 10.44 0.58 18.19
C ARG A 106 11.04 -0.72 17.66
N MET A 107 11.71 -0.70 16.51
CA MET A 107 12.29 -1.89 15.90
C MET A 107 13.75 -2.09 16.30
N LYS A 108 13.97 -3.03 17.20
CA LYS A 108 15.32 -3.51 17.58
C LYS A 108 15.83 -4.63 16.66
N LYS A 109 14.92 -5.31 15.95
CA LYS A 109 15.19 -6.43 15.03
C LYS A 109 14.15 -6.40 13.89
N LEU A 110 14.51 -6.91 12.72
CA LEU A 110 13.61 -6.99 11.56
C LEU A 110 12.63 -8.18 11.63
N GLU A 111 13.01 -9.27 12.31
CA GLU A 111 12.25 -10.52 12.39
C GLU A 111 10.75 -10.36 12.71
N PRO A 112 10.31 -9.47 13.63
CA PRO A 112 8.89 -9.29 13.93
C PRO A 112 8.03 -8.73 12.78
N THR A 113 8.67 -8.23 11.72
CA THR A 113 8.00 -7.78 10.48
C THR A 113 7.81 -8.91 9.47
N PHE A 114 8.54 -10.02 9.64
CA PHE A 114 8.65 -11.15 8.71
C PHE A 114 9.37 -10.84 7.38
N LEU A 115 9.82 -9.61 7.15
CA LEU A 115 10.53 -9.22 5.92
C LEU A 115 11.84 -9.99 5.72
N ASN A 116 12.47 -10.47 6.79
CA ASN A 116 13.66 -11.31 6.72
C ASN A 116 13.38 -12.74 6.21
N LYS A 117 12.12 -13.07 5.90
CA LYS A 117 11.68 -14.32 5.28
C LYS A 117 11.03 -14.10 3.91
N GLN A 118 11.14 -12.91 3.33
CA GLN A 118 10.41 -12.48 2.13
C GLN A 118 11.35 -12.01 1.01
N PRO A 119 12.11 -12.92 0.37
CA PRO A 119 13.08 -12.57 -0.66
C PRO A 119 12.50 -11.82 -1.87
N GLN A 120 11.32 -12.18 -2.36
CA GLN A 120 10.63 -11.50 -3.45
C GLN A 120 10.26 -10.07 -3.07
N SER A 121 9.83 -9.83 -1.82
CA SER A 121 9.60 -8.47 -1.33
C SER A 121 10.83 -7.59 -1.54
N TRP A 122 12.03 -8.10 -1.25
CA TRP A 122 13.29 -7.39 -1.47
C TRP A 122 13.65 -7.25 -2.95
N ARG A 123 13.40 -8.28 -3.77
CA ARG A 123 13.62 -8.21 -5.24
C ARG A 123 12.77 -7.10 -5.87
N ASN A 124 11.50 -6.98 -5.47
CA ASN A 124 10.60 -5.93 -5.97
C ASN A 124 11.09 -4.51 -5.61
N ARG A 125 11.73 -4.33 -4.44
CA ARG A 125 12.30 -3.02 -4.02
C ARG A 125 13.49 -2.55 -4.85
N GLN A 126 14.16 -3.48 -5.55
CA GLN A 126 15.30 -3.20 -6.42
C GLN A 126 15.00 -3.48 -7.91
N ASN A 127 13.72 -3.66 -8.26
CA ASN A 127 13.29 -3.85 -9.64
C ASN A 127 13.54 -2.55 -10.43
N GLU A 128 14.20 -2.66 -11.58
CA GLU A 128 14.63 -1.51 -12.39
C GLU A 128 13.46 -0.70 -12.95
N VAL A 129 12.34 -1.35 -13.28
CA VAL A 129 11.13 -0.69 -13.78
C VAL A 129 10.46 0.11 -12.66
N VAL A 130 10.35 -0.47 -11.46
CA VAL A 130 9.86 0.23 -10.26
C VAL A 130 10.73 1.46 -9.98
N TYR A 131 12.05 1.28 -9.94
CA TYR A 131 12.99 2.38 -9.72
C TYR A 131 12.83 3.48 -10.77
N THR A 132 12.79 3.12 -12.05
CA THR A 132 12.69 4.09 -13.16
C THR A 132 11.41 4.91 -13.06
N ALA A 133 10.29 4.28 -12.71
CA ALA A 133 9.03 4.97 -12.48
C ALA A 133 9.15 6.03 -11.35
N PHE A 134 9.72 5.65 -10.20
CA PHE A 134 9.94 6.60 -9.10
C PHE A 134 10.92 7.71 -9.47
N ALA A 135 12.02 7.39 -10.16
CA ALA A 135 13.04 8.36 -10.57
C ALA A 135 12.47 9.43 -11.50
N ASN A 136 11.62 9.02 -12.45
CA ASN A 136 10.94 9.95 -13.35
C ASN A 136 9.88 10.80 -12.64
N ILE A 137 9.10 10.22 -11.72
CA ILE A 137 8.10 10.98 -10.94
C ILE A 137 8.77 12.00 -10.00
N LEU A 138 9.89 11.61 -9.36
CA LEU A 138 10.61 12.46 -8.40
C LEU A 138 11.63 13.39 -9.05
N GLU A 139 11.86 13.25 -10.36
CA GLU A 139 12.88 13.98 -11.13
C GLU A 139 14.26 13.89 -10.45
N ALA A 140 14.64 12.66 -10.07
CA ALA A 140 15.87 12.37 -9.33
C ALA A 140 16.41 10.96 -9.62
N ASP A 141 17.70 10.88 -9.92
CA ASP A 141 18.38 9.61 -10.20
C ASP A 141 18.90 8.91 -8.93
N GLN A 142 19.15 9.66 -7.87
CA GLN A 142 19.65 9.11 -6.61
C GLN A 142 18.51 8.98 -5.62
N LEU A 143 18.10 7.74 -5.34
CA LEU A 143 16.96 7.44 -4.49
C LEU A 143 17.31 6.52 -3.32
N TRP A 144 16.60 6.62 -2.22
CA TRP A 144 16.52 5.56 -1.22
C TRP A 144 15.16 4.89 -1.26
N VAL A 145 15.12 3.57 -1.11
CA VAL A 145 13.88 2.79 -1.04
C VAL A 145 13.48 2.52 0.40
N SER A 146 12.19 2.63 0.70
CA SER A 146 11.65 2.34 2.03
C SER A 146 11.56 0.84 2.31
N ILE A 147 11.72 0.47 3.58
CA ILE A 147 11.36 -0.87 4.07
C ILE A 147 9.92 -0.84 4.61
N ASP A 148 8.97 -1.33 3.83
CA ASP A 148 7.55 -1.44 4.24
C ASP A 148 7.00 -2.87 4.05
N ARG A 149 5.71 -3.10 4.28
CA ARG A 149 5.08 -4.42 4.40
C ARG A 149 4.25 -4.79 3.17
N TYR A 150 3.79 -6.03 3.13
CA TYR A 150 2.65 -6.41 2.30
C TYR A 150 1.32 -5.94 2.92
N GLY A 151 0.29 -5.85 2.09
CA GLY A 151 -1.10 -5.65 2.47
C GLY A 151 -1.98 -6.76 1.92
N VAL A 152 -2.92 -7.25 2.73
CA VAL A 152 -3.89 -8.28 2.40
C VAL A 152 -5.28 -7.91 2.94
N MET A 153 -6.26 -7.69 2.07
CA MET A 153 -7.66 -7.53 2.48
C MET A 153 -8.42 -8.81 2.16
N ARG A 154 -9.09 -9.36 3.18
CA ARG A 154 -9.95 -10.55 3.05
C ARG A 154 -11.19 -10.25 2.20
N PRO A 155 -11.74 -11.25 1.51
CA PRO A 155 -12.94 -11.09 0.68
C PRO A 155 -14.21 -10.97 1.53
N GLY A 156 -14.81 -9.78 1.58
CA GLY A 156 -15.99 -9.51 2.41
C GLY A 156 -17.22 -10.34 2.05
N LYS A 157 -17.41 -10.68 0.77
CA LYS A 157 -18.56 -11.51 0.34
C LYS A 157 -18.46 -12.95 0.87
N VAL A 158 -17.25 -13.51 0.94
CA VAL A 158 -17.03 -14.84 1.52
C VAL A 158 -17.35 -14.84 3.01
N ALA A 159 -17.03 -13.76 3.73
CA ALA A 159 -17.43 -13.59 5.12
C ALA A 159 -18.96 -13.63 5.26
N HIS A 160 -19.68 -12.93 4.38
CA HIS A 160 -21.13 -12.90 4.39
C HIS A 160 -21.74 -14.28 4.11
N GLU A 161 -21.25 -15.01 3.11
CA GLU A 161 -21.70 -16.37 2.78
C GLU A 161 -21.46 -17.35 3.95
N LEU A 162 -20.31 -17.26 4.62
CA LEU A 162 -20.00 -18.04 5.82
C LEU A 162 -20.93 -17.70 6.99
N LEU A 163 -21.28 -16.42 7.17
CA LEU A 163 -22.25 -15.98 8.18
C LEU A 163 -23.64 -16.57 7.92
N GLU A 164 -24.13 -16.48 6.69
CA GLU A 164 -25.44 -17.00 6.30
C GLU A 164 -25.52 -18.52 6.51
N SER A 165 -24.48 -19.26 6.12
CA SER A 165 -24.41 -20.71 6.33
C SER A 165 -24.34 -21.10 7.82
N ALA A 166 -23.87 -20.20 8.70
CA ALA A 166 -23.78 -20.45 10.13
C ALA A 166 -25.09 -20.16 10.90
N VAL A 167 -26.11 -19.55 10.29
CA VAL A 167 -27.38 -19.24 10.97
C VAL A 167 -28.18 -20.51 11.35
N GLU A 168 -27.85 -21.68 10.80
CA GLU A 168 -28.38 -22.98 11.25
C GLU A 168 -27.58 -23.62 12.41
N ALA A 169 -26.40 -23.11 12.76
CA ALA A 169 -25.53 -23.66 13.79
C ALA A 169 -25.40 -22.70 14.98
N THR A 170 -25.69 -23.18 16.19
CA THR A 170 -25.49 -22.45 17.44
C THR A 170 -24.00 -22.11 17.65
N GLU A 171 -23.58 -20.93 17.17
CA GLU A 171 -22.30 -20.20 17.35
C GLU A 171 -20.97 -20.97 17.16
N PRO A 172 -20.16 -20.59 16.17
CA PRO A 172 -19.16 -19.52 16.37
C PRO A 172 -18.91 -18.71 15.07
N ASN A 173 -19.59 -17.59 14.88
CA ASN A 173 -19.31 -16.70 13.72
C ASN A 173 -19.89 -15.28 13.88
N LYS A 174 -20.25 -14.82 15.07
CA LYS A 174 -21.02 -13.56 15.25
C LYS A 174 -20.34 -12.24 14.81
N ASN A 175 -19.11 -12.26 14.31
CA ASN A 175 -18.40 -11.03 13.96
C ASN A 175 -17.36 -11.22 12.84
N LEU A 176 -17.81 -11.59 11.64
CA LEU A 176 -16.99 -11.58 10.42
C LEU A 176 -17.11 -10.22 9.70
N ASP A 177 -16.74 -9.14 10.39
CA ASP A 177 -16.46 -7.88 9.70
C ASP A 177 -14.98 -7.88 9.26
N TRP A 178 -14.76 -8.16 7.98
CA TRP A 178 -13.44 -8.18 7.36
C TRP A 178 -13.13 -6.92 6.57
N THR A 179 -14.07 -5.97 6.53
CA THR A 179 -14.02 -4.82 5.63
C THR A 179 -13.33 -3.61 6.27
N THR A 180 -12.83 -2.71 5.42
CA THR A 180 -12.39 -1.38 5.88
C THR A 180 -13.62 -0.52 6.20
N LYS A 181 -13.42 0.67 6.77
CA LYS A 181 -14.49 1.67 6.86
C LYS A 181 -14.89 2.14 5.45
N ASP A 182 -16.18 2.29 5.18
CA ASP A 182 -16.74 2.66 3.86
C ASP A 182 -16.18 3.96 3.27
N GLU A 183 -15.85 4.94 4.13
CA GLU A 183 -15.44 6.29 3.71
C GLU A 183 -14.15 6.75 4.42
N TRP A 184 -13.20 5.83 4.57
CA TRP A 184 -11.92 6.18 5.16
C TRP A 184 -11.15 7.13 4.22
N LEU A 185 -10.95 8.38 4.62
CA LEU A 185 -10.20 9.36 3.83
C LEU A 185 -9.28 10.14 4.77
N HIS A 186 -7.99 10.17 4.46
CA HIS A 186 -6.98 10.73 5.32
C HIS A 186 -5.74 11.20 4.54
N TRP A 187 -4.88 11.93 5.24
CA TRP A 187 -3.49 12.13 4.87
C TRP A 187 -2.56 11.43 5.85
N ASP A 188 -1.50 10.83 5.29
CA ASP A 188 -0.29 10.38 6.01
C ASP A 188 0.75 11.50 6.20
N LEU A 189 0.43 12.69 5.69
CA LEU A 189 1.16 13.93 5.80
C LEU A 189 0.23 14.95 6.46
N SER A 190 0.62 15.49 7.62
CA SER A 190 -0.19 16.54 8.24
C SER A 190 -0.20 17.80 7.37
N PRO A 191 -1.37 18.33 6.97
CA PRO A 191 -1.46 19.59 6.24
C PRO A 191 -1.02 20.80 7.06
N PHE A 192 -1.00 20.67 8.39
CA PHE A 192 -0.76 21.79 9.31
C PHE A 192 0.71 21.94 9.75
N HIS A 193 1.50 20.86 9.68
CA HIS A 193 2.92 20.90 10.10
C HIS A 193 3.84 19.98 9.28
N PHE A 194 3.33 19.41 8.18
CA PHE A 194 4.05 18.59 7.21
C PHE A 194 4.79 17.35 7.77
N GLY A 195 4.41 16.91 8.97
CA GLY A 195 4.96 15.69 9.58
C GLY A 195 4.34 14.47 8.92
N THR A 196 5.16 13.48 8.58
CA THR A 196 4.69 12.27 7.89
C THR A 196 4.70 11.02 8.78
N SER A 197 3.78 10.09 8.53
CA SER A 197 3.82 8.73 9.07
C SER A 197 4.88 7.91 8.31
N ALA A 198 6.16 8.18 8.55
CA ALA A 198 7.23 7.53 7.80
C ALA A 198 7.42 6.05 8.21
N ALA A 199 6.73 5.15 7.52
CA ALA A 199 7.11 3.76 7.42
C ALA A 199 8.47 3.63 6.72
N GLY A 200 9.38 2.83 7.28
CA GLY A 200 10.57 2.35 6.55
C GLY A 200 11.73 3.33 6.36
N PHE A 201 11.66 4.54 6.92
CA PHE A 201 12.75 5.52 6.93
C PHE A 201 13.09 5.98 8.35
N LEU A 202 14.36 6.36 8.58
CA LEU A 202 14.84 6.95 9.83
C LEU A 202 14.74 8.49 9.76
N PRO A 203 13.87 9.17 10.53
CA PRO A 203 13.91 10.59 10.82
C PRO A 203 15.32 11.05 11.15
N ASN A 204 15.73 12.13 10.50
CA ASN A 204 16.95 12.82 10.81
C ASN A 204 16.77 13.66 12.08
N GLU A 205 17.28 13.15 13.22
CA GLU A 205 17.14 13.80 14.54
C GLU A 205 18.03 15.05 14.68
N GLU A 206 19.03 15.25 13.81
CA GLU A 206 19.88 16.45 13.79
C GLU A 206 19.16 17.66 13.20
N LEU A 207 18.07 17.45 12.47
CA LEU A 207 17.27 18.50 11.86
C LEU A 207 15.99 18.74 12.66
N GLY A 208 16.18 19.09 13.94
CA GLY A 208 15.13 19.64 14.77
C GLY A 208 14.36 20.71 13.97
N HIS A 209 13.12 20.40 13.62
CA HIS A 209 12.17 21.30 12.95
C HIS A 209 12.33 21.52 11.42
N VAL A 210 12.46 20.47 10.59
CA VAL A 210 12.14 20.58 9.12
C VAL A 210 10.62 20.80 8.87
N ARG A 211 9.90 21.47 9.78
CA ARG A 211 8.43 21.56 9.80
C ARG A 211 7.88 22.90 9.31
N GLU A 212 8.74 23.86 8.97
CA GLU A 212 8.30 25.21 8.62
C GLU A 212 8.00 25.39 7.13
N GLN A 213 8.54 24.54 6.25
CA GLN A 213 8.32 24.62 4.80
C GLN A 213 8.24 23.23 4.17
N TYR A 214 7.25 23.03 3.29
CA TYR A 214 7.16 21.82 2.47
C TYR A 214 8.29 21.84 1.44
N GLY A 215 9.34 21.04 1.68
CA GLY A 215 10.59 21.14 0.91
C GLY A 215 10.47 20.69 -0.56
N GLY A 216 9.90 19.51 -0.80
CA GLY A 216 9.78 18.94 -2.14
C GLY A 216 8.72 17.85 -2.22
N VAL A 217 8.43 17.39 -3.44
CA VAL A 217 7.43 16.35 -3.68
C VAL A 217 7.78 15.09 -2.90
N ARG A 218 6.85 14.68 -2.04
CA ARG A 218 6.91 13.39 -1.34
C ARG A 218 5.87 12.48 -1.95
N VAL A 219 6.22 11.22 -2.10
CA VAL A 219 5.32 10.21 -2.66
C VAL A 219 5.18 9.02 -1.75
N GLN A 220 4.08 8.32 -1.97
CA GLN A 220 3.86 6.97 -1.51
C GLN A 220 3.60 6.06 -2.72
N GLY A 221 3.64 4.76 -2.49
CA GLY A 221 3.35 3.81 -3.56
C GLY A 221 2.97 2.43 -3.06
N LEU A 222 2.32 1.69 -3.95
CA LEU A 222 2.05 0.27 -3.78
C LEU A 222 2.03 -0.43 -5.13
N ILE A 223 2.34 -1.72 -5.12
CA ILE A 223 2.22 -2.62 -6.27
C ILE A 223 1.04 -3.54 -6.03
N ALA A 224 0.13 -3.64 -7.00
CA ALA A 224 -0.94 -4.63 -6.99
C ALA A 224 -0.35 -6.01 -7.34
N LEU A 225 -0.50 -6.99 -6.45
CA LEU A 225 0.04 -8.36 -6.64
C LEU A 225 -1.01 -9.32 -7.21
N ARG A 226 -2.28 -8.91 -7.18
CA ARG A 226 -3.44 -9.59 -7.74
C ARG A 226 -4.25 -8.55 -8.51
N ASP A 227 -5.11 -9.02 -9.40
CA ASP A 227 -6.14 -8.15 -9.96
C ASP A 227 -7.01 -7.60 -8.83
N CYS A 228 -7.15 -6.28 -8.82
CA CYS A 228 -7.91 -5.51 -7.86
C CYS A 228 -9.04 -4.78 -8.61
N PRO A 229 -10.07 -5.51 -9.10
CA PRO A 229 -11.25 -4.87 -9.65
C PRO A 229 -11.99 -4.08 -8.53
N VAL A 230 -12.98 -3.27 -8.90
CA VAL A 230 -13.69 -2.41 -7.94
C VAL A 230 -14.28 -3.22 -6.78
N GLU A 231 -14.72 -4.44 -7.00
CA GLU A 231 -15.32 -5.28 -5.97
C GLU A 231 -14.30 -5.69 -4.89
N SER A 232 -13.02 -5.81 -5.25
CA SER A 232 -11.94 -6.23 -4.34
C SER A 232 -11.47 -5.16 -3.36
N GLY A 233 -12.11 -3.98 -3.37
CA GLY A 233 -11.71 -2.87 -2.49
C GLY A 233 -10.39 -2.24 -2.89
N GLY A 234 -9.86 -1.39 -2.00
CA GLY A 234 -8.51 -0.86 -2.14
C GLY A 234 -8.44 0.63 -2.31
N PHE A 235 -7.47 1.10 -3.09
CA PHE A 235 -7.10 2.51 -3.11
C PHE A 235 -8.20 3.39 -3.70
N HIS A 236 -8.49 4.48 -3.00
CA HIS A 236 -9.24 5.61 -3.51
C HIS A 236 -8.61 6.91 -3.02
N CYS A 237 -8.82 7.99 -3.76
CA CYS A 237 -8.26 9.30 -3.45
C CYS A 237 -9.17 10.42 -3.97
N VAL A 238 -8.82 11.67 -3.70
CA VAL A 238 -9.42 12.84 -4.35
C VAL A 238 -8.42 13.38 -5.39
N PRO A 239 -8.60 13.08 -6.70
CA PRO A 239 -7.68 13.51 -7.75
C PRO A 239 -7.48 15.03 -7.77
N GLY A 240 -6.24 15.47 -8.02
CA GLY A 240 -5.88 16.89 -8.14
C GLY A 240 -5.90 17.65 -6.82
N PHE A 241 -6.01 16.97 -5.67
CA PHE A 241 -5.91 17.58 -4.35
C PHE A 241 -4.43 17.71 -3.94
N THR A 242 -3.69 18.52 -4.69
CA THR A 242 -2.29 18.86 -4.44
C THR A 242 -2.10 20.37 -4.53
N ASP A 243 -0.91 20.83 -4.17
CA ASP A 243 -0.44 22.21 -4.32
C ASP A 243 -1.41 23.21 -3.69
N ASP A 244 -1.86 24.23 -4.45
CA ASP A 244 -2.75 25.28 -3.96
C ASP A 244 -3.99 24.72 -3.26
N ARG A 245 -4.56 23.62 -3.77
CA ARG A 245 -5.76 23.02 -3.18
C ARG A 245 -5.47 22.47 -1.79
N PHE A 246 -4.32 21.83 -1.60
CA PHE A 246 -3.87 21.31 -0.32
C PHE A 246 -3.57 22.45 0.68
N PHE A 247 -2.80 23.46 0.25
CA PHE A 247 -2.40 24.55 1.14
C PHE A 247 -3.57 25.49 1.50
N ASN A 248 -4.47 25.76 0.56
CA ASN A 248 -5.68 26.55 0.86
C ASN A 248 -6.58 25.81 1.84
N TRP A 249 -6.79 24.50 1.66
CA TRP A 249 -7.55 23.71 2.62
C TRP A 249 -6.93 23.75 4.02
N ALA A 250 -5.60 23.58 4.13
CA ALA A 250 -4.90 23.65 5.41
C ALA A 250 -5.11 25.01 6.09
N LYS A 251 -4.97 26.10 5.34
CA LYS A 251 -5.16 27.47 5.83
C LYS A 251 -6.59 27.73 6.30
N ASP A 252 -7.59 27.31 5.53
CA ASP A 252 -9.00 27.52 5.86
C ASP A 252 -9.42 26.76 7.14
N HIS A 253 -8.70 25.68 7.47
CA HIS A 253 -8.96 24.84 8.63
C HIS A 253 -8.00 25.05 9.81
N GLU A 254 -6.96 25.88 9.65
CA GLU A 254 -5.87 26.05 10.62
C GLU A 254 -6.38 26.45 12.02
N HIS A 255 -7.31 27.40 12.06
CA HIS A 255 -7.86 27.95 13.31
C HIS A 255 -9.17 27.27 13.76
N SER A 256 -9.56 26.18 13.12
CA SER A 256 -10.76 25.40 13.45
C SER A 256 -10.38 23.94 13.66
N TYR A 257 -10.64 23.07 12.68
CA TYR A 257 -10.34 21.66 12.72
C TYR A 257 -8.87 21.37 13.01
N GLY A 258 -7.95 22.10 12.38
CA GLY A 258 -6.50 21.98 12.58
C GLY A 258 -6.01 22.36 13.97
N SER A 259 -6.75 23.23 14.68
CA SER A 259 -6.40 23.71 16.02
C SER A 259 -6.82 22.76 17.15
N LEU A 260 -7.63 21.74 16.85
CA LEU A 260 -8.05 20.74 17.82
C LEU A 260 -6.82 20.00 18.39
N PRO A 261 -6.67 19.85 19.71
CA PRO A 261 -5.51 19.20 20.32
C PRO A 261 -5.23 17.79 19.76
N GLU A 262 -6.27 17.04 19.44
CA GLU A 262 -6.20 15.71 18.84
C GLU A 262 -5.82 15.70 17.36
N VAL A 263 -5.76 16.86 16.69
CA VAL A 263 -5.39 17.03 15.27
C VAL A 263 -4.01 17.67 15.17
N ALA A 264 -3.78 18.78 15.87
CA ALA A 264 -2.61 19.64 15.71
C ALA A 264 -1.26 18.92 15.86
N ALA A 265 -1.20 17.86 16.67
CA ALA A 265 0.03 17.10 16.93
C ALA A 265 0.19 15.82 16.09
N ARG A 266 -0.80 15.48 15.24
CA ARG A 266 -0.81 14.21 14.51
C ARG A 266 -0.23 14.35 13.09
N ASN A 267 0.64 13.40 12.73
CA ASN A 267 1.08 13.24 11.34
C ASN A 267 -0.02 12.66 10.43
N PHE A 268 -0.93 11.89 11.01
CA PHE A 268 -2.06 11.26 10.32
C PHE A 268 -3.33 12.05 10.59
N ILE A 269 -3.94 12.60 9.55
CA ILE A 269 -5.11 13.47 9.63
C ILE A 269 -6.26 12.85 8.85
N GLU A 270 -7.37 12.49 9.53
CA GLU A 270 -8.59 12.08 8.83
C GLU A 270 -9.30 13.32 8.29
N VAL A 271 -9.82 13.26 7.06
CA VAL A 271 -10.64 14.35 6.51
C VAL A 271 -11.95 14.45 7.32
N PRO A 272 -12.46 15.64 7.69
CA PRO A 272 -13.77 15.77 8.34
C PRO A 272 -14.89 15.07 7.55
N LYS A 273 -15.85 14.44 8.23
CA LYS A 273 -16.89 13.62 7.56
C LYS A 273 -17.82 14.44 6.65
N ASP A 274 -18.01 15.70 6.98
CA ASP A 274 -18.84 16.67 6.28
C ASP A 274 -18.08 17.50 5.23
N ASP A 275 -16.77 17.26 5.07
CA ASP A 275 -15.96 17.99 4.10
C ASP A 275 -16.44 17.72 2.65
N PRO A 276 -16.70 18.77 1.85
CA PRO A 276 -17.20 18.62 0.50
C PRO A 276 -16.27 17.86 -0.44
N MET A 277 -14.95 17.81 -0.19
CA MET A 277 -14.00 17.07 -1.03
C MET A 277 -14.32 15.58 -1.13
N ARG A 278 -15.04 15.03 -0.14
CA ARG A 278 -15.45 13.62 -0.13
C ARG A 278 -16.33 13.24 -1.31
N ARG A 279 -17.03 14.20 -1.93
CA ARG A 279 -17.86 13.99 -3.13
C ARG A 279 -17.03 13.71 -4.39
N GLU A 280 -15.73 13.98 -4.35
CA GLU A 280 -14.80 13.81 -5.47
C GLU A 280 -13.95 12.55 -5.34
N ILE A 281 -14.21 11.71 -4.31
CA ILE A 281 -13.52 10.45 -4.10
C ILE A 281 -13.64 9.57 -5.35
N THR A 282 -12.49 9.15 -5.87
CA THR A 282 -12.37 8.28 -7.02
C THR A 282 -11.69 6.97 -6.62
N ARG A 283 -12.35 5.84 -6.93
CA ARG A 283 -11.80 4.50 -6.73
C ARG A 283 -10.83 4.15 -7.86
N VAL A 284 -9.73 3.48 -7.52
CA VAL A 284 -8.65 3.15 -8.46
C VAL A 284 -8.47 1.62 -8.53
N PRO A 285 -9.33 0.91 -9.28
CA PRO A 285 -9.11 -0.51 -9.56
C PRO A 285 -7.85 -0.70 -10.44
N MET A 286 -7.07 -1.75 -10.17
CA MET A 286 -5.77 -1.98 -10.79
C MET A 286 -5.58 -3.45 -11.18
N LYS A 287 -4.79 -3.71 -12.23
CA LYS A 287 -4.38 -5.06 -12.62
C LYS A 287 -3.22 -5.55 -11.76
N ALA A 288 -3.05 -6.87 -11.64
CA ALA A 288 -1.83 -7.44 -11.11
C ALA A 288 -0.59 -6.90 -11.85
N GLY A 289 0.50 -6.69 -11.11
CA GLY A 289 1.77 -6.16 -11.62
C GLY A 289 1.80 -4.65 -11.82
N SER A 290 0.70 -3.94 -11.54
CA SER A 290 0.65 -2.48 -11.70
C SER A 290 1.21 -1.76 -10.47
N LEU A 291 1.96 -0.69 -10.70
CA LEU A 291 2.47 0.22 -9.68
C LEU A 291 1.58 1.46 -9.59
N LEU A 292 1.11 1.77 -8.39
CA LEU A 292 0.47 3.04 -8.04
C LEU A 292 1.47 3.94 -7.32
N ILE A 293 1.64 5.17 -7.79
CA ILE A 293 2.39 6.22 -7.10
C ILE A 293 1.45 7.40 -6.87
N TRP A 294 1.42 7.95 -5.64
CA TRP A 294 0.65 9.15 -5.32
C TRP A 294 1.45 10.15 -4.50
N ASN A 295 1.14 11.43 -4.69
CA ASN A 295 1.68 12.54 -3.92
C ASN A 295 1.16 12.46 -2.49
N SER A 296 2.03 12.64 -1.49
CA SER A 296 1.65 12.59 -0.07
C SER A 296 0.65 13.68 0.35
N GLN A 297 0.48 14.74 -0.45
CA GLN A 297 -0.57 15.75 -0.27
C GLN A 297 -1.97 15.26 -0.68
N LEU A 298 -2.08 14.14 -1.39
CA LEU A 298 -3.35 13.61 -1.86
C LEU A 298 -4.09 12.90 -0.71
N PRO A 299 -5.32 13.31 -0.35
CA PRO A 299 -6.13 12.58 0.60
C PRO A 299 -6.57 11.27 -0.04
N HIS A 300 -6.39 10.19 0.70
CA HIS A 300 -6.60 8.83 0.19
C HIS A 300 -7.09 7.89 1.29
N GLY A 301 -7.41 6.67 0.90
CA GLY A 301 -7.80 5.62 1.83
C GLY A 301 -7.97 4.28 1.15
N ASN A 302 -8.51 3.32 1.89
CA ASN A 302 -8.94 2.04 1.35
C ASN A 302 -10.45 1.86 1.51
N PHE A 303 -11.15 1.67 0.39
CA PHE A 303 -12.56 1.33 0.39
C PHE A 303 -12.75 -0.20 0.52
N PRO A 304 -13.90 -0.67 1.04
CA PRO A 304 -14.13 -2.07 1.40
C PRO A 304 -13.92 -3.08 0.28
N ASN A 305 -13.38 -4.25 0.62
CA ASN A 305 -13.41 -5.42 -0.25
C ASN A 305 -14.75 -6.14 -0.08
N ASN A 306 -15.65 -5.93 -1.04
CA ASN A 306 -16.97 -6.56 -1.12
C ASN A 306 -17.00 -7.72 -2.13
N GLY A 307 -15.83 -8.18 -2.56
CA GLY A 307 -15.65 -9.24 -3.54
C GLY A 307 -15.46 -10.62 -2.90
N VAL A 308 -15.20 -11.59 -3.78
CA VAL A 308 -14.92 -12.99 -3.43
C VAL A 308 -13.42 -13.30 -3.35
N ASP A 309 -12.58 -12.39 -3.82
CA ASP A 309 -11.13 -12.54 -3.88
C ASP A 309 -10.38 -11.67 -2.88
N PHE A 310 -9.22 -12.14 -2.46
CA PHE A 310 -8.27 -11.33 -1.70
C PHE A 310 -7.71 -10.18 -2.53
N ARG A 311 -7.60 -9.01 -1.91
CA ARG A 311 -6.73 -7.94 -2.41
C ARG A 311 -5.35 -8.10 -1.79
N MET A 312 -4.31 -8.21 -2.61
CA MET A 312 -2.93 -8.33 -2.15
C MET A 312 -2.06 -7.26 -2.80
N VAL A 313 -1.28 -6.54 -1.99
CA VAL A 313 -0.41 -5.45 -2.44
C VAL A 313 0.94 -5.47 -1.73
N GLN A 314 1.95 -4.86 -2.33
CA GLN A 314 3.19 -4.51 -1.65
C GLN A 314 3.32 -3.00 -1.53
N TYR A 315 3.52 -2.47 -0.32
CA TYR A 315 3.86 -1.06 -0.15
C TYR A 315 5.33 -0.83 -0.50
N VAL A 316 5.59 0.16 -1.35
CA VAL A 316 6.93 0.56 -1.77
C VAL A 316 6.91 2.05 -2.08
N LYS A 317 7.87 2.78 -1.53
CA LYS A 317 8.10 4.18 -1.89
C LYS A 317 9.59 4.46 -1.92
N MET A 318 9.95 5.48 -2.68
CA MET A 318 11.32 5.97 -2.78
C MET A 318 11.36 7.46 -2.44
N ILE A 319 12.51 7.93 -1.99
CA ILE A 319 12.78 9.35 -1.72
C ILE A 319 14.10 9.74 -2.38
N PRO A 320 14.27 10.98 -2.84
CA PRO A 320 15.56 11.46 -3.27
C PRO A 320 16.59 11.43 -2.13
N THR A 321 17.85 11.11 -2.41
CA THR A 321 18.94 11.15 -1.39
C THR A 321 19.21 12.57 -0.88
N LYS A 322 18.81 13.59 -1.64
CA LYS A 322 18.81 14.99 -1.22
C LYS A 322 17.77 15.30 -0.15
N ASP A 323 16.78 14.42 0.05
CA ASP A 323 15.82 14.56 1.14
C ASP A 323 16.56 14.39 2.46
N LYS A 324 16.44 15.40 3.31
CA LYS A 324 17.14 15.44 4.59
C LYS A 324 16.28 14.95 5.75
N GLU A 325 14.97 14.76 5.56
CA GLU A 325 14.07 14.30 6.61
C GLU A 325 14.36 12.84 6.99
N PHE A 326 14.90 12.06 6.05
CA PHE A 326 15.02 10.62 6.16
C PHE A 326 16.40 10.08 5.83
N LEU A 327 16.80 9.01 6.51
CA LEU A 327 17.96 8.19 6.21
C LEU A 327 17.55 6.73 5.93
N PRO A 328 18.33 5.99 5.13
CA PRO A 328 18.05 4.59 4.86
C PRO A 328 18.21 3.76 6.13
N ALA A 329 17.31 2.79 6.32
CA ALA A 329 17.27 1.95 7.52
C ALA A 329 18.56 1.14 7.75
N MET A 330 19.38 0.93 6.72
CA MET A 330 20.66 0.23 6.83
C MET A 330 21.75 1.03 7.57
N LYS A 331 21.53 2.32 7.82
CA LYS A 331 22.44 3.15 8.63
C LYS A 331 22.18 3.02 10.14
N LEU A 332 21.18 2.23 10.55
CA LEU A 332 20.93 1.93 11.97
C LEU A 332 22.09 1.12 12.55
N SER A 333 22.47 1.42 13.80
CA SER A 333 23.50 0.65 14.52
C SER A 333 23.13 -0.81 14.77
N THR A 334 21.84 -1.14 14.67
CA THR A 334 21.29 -2.50 14.82
C THR A 334 21.19 -3.27 13.50
N PHE A 335 21.59 -2.67 12.38
CA PHE A 335 21.58 -3.34 11.08
C PHE A 335 22.59 -4.50 11.08
N ASP A 336 22.10 -5.70 10.77
CA ASP A 336 22.90 -6.89 10.55
C ASP A 336 22.43 -7.54 9.24
N ARG A 337 23.34 -7.59 8.26
CA ARG A 337 23.03 -8.09 6.91
C ARG A 337 22.46 -9.51 6.93
N THR A 338 23.01 -10.40 7.77
CA THR A 338 22.61 -11.81 7.83
C THR A 338 21.28 -12.03 8.55
N ALA A 339 20.93 -11.14 9.48
CA ALA A 339 19.65 -11.18 10.19
C ALA A 339 18.51 -10.52 9.40
N TRP A 340 18.82 -9.60 8.49
CA TRP A 340 17.83 -8.80 7.76
C TRP A 340 17.52 -9.36 6.37
N PHE A 341 18.51 -9.86 5.65
CA PHE A 341 18.30 -10.42 4.32
C PHE A 341 18.03 -11.92 4.36
N PRO A 342 17.00 -12.40 3.65
CA PRO A 342 16.80 -13.83 3.42
C PRO A 342 18.03 -14.48 2.78
N ALA A 343 18.26 -15.75 3.06
CA ALA A 343 19.45 -16.48 2.60
C ALA A 343 19.55 -16.56 1.06
N ASP A 344 18.43 -16.55 0.35
CA ASP A 344 18.32 -16.59 -1.11
C ASP A 344 18.18 -15.20 -1.76
N PHE A 345 18.46 -14.13 -1.01
CA PHE A 345 18.44 -12.77 -1.48
C PHE A 345 19.82 -12.12 -1.38
N THR A 346 20.26 -11.48 -2.46
CA THR A 346 21.42 -10.58 -2.46
C THR A 346 21.02 -9.27 -3.13
N PRO A 347 21.32 -8.11 -2.51
CA PRO A 347 21.17 -6.81 -3.18
C PRO A 347 21.93 -6.78 -4.50
N SER A 348 21.27 -6.37 -5.58
CA SER A 348 21.89 -6.02 -6.85
C SER A 348 22.75 -4.75 -6.68
N LYS A 349 23.50 -4.35 -7.72
CA LYS A 349 24.22 -3.07 -7.70
C LYS A 349 23.27 -1.89 -7.45
N LEU A 350 22.11 -1.89 -8.13
CA LEU A 350 21.08 -0.89 -7.90
C LEU A 350 20.49 -1.00 -6.49
N GLY A 351 20.17 -2.22 -6.05
CA GLY A 351 19.60 -2.46 -4.72
C GLY A 351 20.52 -2.03 -3.58
N ALA A 352 21.83 -2.22 -3.72
CA ALA A 352 22.81 -1.78 -2.73
C ALA A 352 22.79 -0.25 -2.54
N LYS A 353 22.66 0.51 -3.63
CA LYS A 353 22.50 1.98 -3.58
C LYS A 353 21.15 2.40 -3.02
N LEU A 354 20.06 1.79 -3.50
CA LEU A 354 18.70 2.07 -3.03
C LEU A 354 18.54 1.82 -1.51
N LEU A 355 19.20 0.79 -0.98
CA LEU A 355 19.18 0.45 0.44
C LEU A 355 20.20 1.25 1.26
N GLY A 356 21.04 2.09 0.64
CA GLY A 356 22.08 2.86 1.32
C GLY A 356 23.25 2.02 1.86
N LEU A 357 23.46 0.83 1.29
CA LEU A 357 24.62 -0.02 1.56
C LEU A 357 25.86 0.48 0.83
N ASP A 358 25.67 0.95 -0.40
CA ASP A 358 26.71 1.55 -1.24
C ASP A 358 26.41 3.05 -1.45
N GLU A 359 27.45 3.82 -1.75
CA GLU A 359 27.33 5.23 -2.17
C GLU A 359 26.70 5.33 -3.58
N TRP A 360 25.99 6.44 -3.82
CA TRP A 360 25.28 6.68 -5.09
C TRP A 360 26.18 7.11 -6.24
#